data_AF-A0A101X9T1-F1
#
_entry.id   AF-A0A101X9T1-F1
#
_cell.length_a   1.000
_cell.length_b   1.000
_cell.length_c   1.000
_cell.angle_alpha   90.00
_cell.angle_beta   90.00
_cell.angle_gamma   90.00
#
_symmetry.space_group_name_H-M   'P 1'
#
loop_
_entity.id
_entity.type
_entity.pdbx_description
1 polymer ?
#
loop_
_entity_poly.entity_id
_entity_poly.type
_entity_poly.pdbx_seq_one_letter_code
_entity_poly.pdbx_strand_id
1 'polypeptide(L)'
;MPDVAADADPYTGVLIVINGSLLGLIGGTSLASPLTAGMTAAIQSGLPGFRIGLLAPTLYAAYARSQAPYVKGTVIPTAAFYSGLQGAFFRTYGGQNGLYTVLMQQWNPVTGLGQLNAYGLYLAIK
;
A
#
# COMPACT_ATOMS: atom_id res chain seq x y z
N MET A 1 12.74 -3.85 -0.69
CA MET A 1 11.62 -4.51 -1.39
C MET A 1 10.44 -4.61 -0.42
N PRO A 2 9.32 -3.91 -0.67
CA PRO A 2 8.09 -4.08 0.11
C PRO A 2 6.90 -4.61 -0.72
N ASP A 3 5.92 -5.24 -0.06
CA ASP A 3 4.62 -5.59 -0.68
C ASP A 3 3.66 -4.40 -0.72
N VAL A 4 3.67 -3.60 0.34
CA VAL A 4 2.85 -2.39 0.52
C VAL A 4 3.68 -1.32 1.22
N ALA A 5 3.24 -0.07 1.13
CA ALA A 5 3.90 1.08 1.74
C ALA A 5 2.97 1.86 2.68
N ALA A 6 3.55 2.62 3.59
CA ALA A 6 2.87 3.61 4.42
C ALA A 6 3.88 4.73 4.72
N ASP A 7 3.47 5.74 5.49
CA ASP A 7 4.35 6.88 5.79
C ASP A 7 5.64 6.43 6.50
N ALA A 8 6.75 6.90 5.96
CA ALA A 8 8.10 6.64 6.41
C ALA A 8 8.97 7.90 6.33
N ASP A 9 8.42 9.07 6.03
CA ASP A 9 9.18 10.31 5.95
C ASP A 9 9.38 10.88 7.37
N PRO A 10 10.61 11.15 7.82
CA PRO A 10 10.84 11.81 9.11
C PRO A 10 10.22 13.20 9.21
N TYR A 11 9.91 13.87 8.10
CA TYR A 11 9.29 15.19 8.08
C TYR A 11 7.76 15.16 8.10
N THR A 12 7.13 14.04 7.75
CA THR A 12 5.67 13.84 7.89
C THR A 12 5.31 12.74 8.89
N GLY A 13 6.30 12.24 9.63
CA GLY A 13 6.15 11.13 10.56
C GLY A 13 5.25 11.42 11.76
N VAL A 14 5.36 10.59 12.78
CA VAL A 14 4.50 10.70 13.97
C VAL A 14 5.28 11.14 15.19
N LEU A 15 4.60 11.82 16.11
CA LEU A 15 5.12 12.09 17.44
C LEU A 15 5.07 10.80 18.26
N ILE A 16 6.19 10.42 18.86
CA ILE A 16 6.25 9.27 19.77
C ILE A 16 6.76 9.70 21.14
N VAL A 17 6.26 9.04 22.19
CA VAL A 17 6.75 9.24 23.55
C VAL A 17 7.64 8.05 23.90
N ILE A 18 8.91 8.33 24.25
CA ILE A 18 9.86 7.33 24.75
C ILE A 18 10.32 7.76 26.14
N ASN A 19 10.20 6.87 27.12
CA ASN A 19 10.58 7.12 28.51
C ASN A 19 9.94 8.40 29.09
N GLY A 20 8.67 8.67 28.75
CA GLY A 20 7.93 9.83 29.23
C GLY A 20 8.26 11.16 28.53
N SER A 21 9.22 11.17 27.60
CA SER A 21 9.55 12.34 26.79
C SER A 21 8.98 12.22 25.39
N LEU A 22 8.36 13.30 24.91
CA LEU A 22 8.00 13.43 23.51
C LEU A 22 9.29 13.55 22.69
N LEU A 23 9.49 12.64 21.74
CA LEU A 23 10.46 12.83 20.68
C LEU A 23 9.80 13.63 19.55
N GLY A 24 10.63 14.31 18.76
CA GLY A 24 10.16 14.98 17.54
C GLY A 24 9.53 13.99 16.55
N LEU A 25 9.20 14.47 15.35
CA LEU A 25 8.65 13.62 14.31
C LEU A 25 9.61 12.47 13.99
N ILE A 26 9.09 11.24 14.04
CA ILE A 26 9.83 10.03 13.68
C ILE A 26 9.15 9.38 12.49
N GLY A 27 9.94 9.09 11.46
CA GLY A 27 9.54 8.33 10.28
C GLY A 27 10.24 6.97 10.20
N GLY A 28 10.64 6.60 8.99
CA GLY A 28 11.28 5.34 8.65
C GLY A 28 10.29 4.20 8.40
N THR A 29 10.75 3.13 7.77
CA THR A 29 9.91 1.93 7.55
C THR A 29 9.51 1.24 8.87
N SER A 30 10.23 1.54 9.96
CA SER A 30 9.84 1.19 11.33
C SER A 30 8.53 1.83 11.78
N LEU A 31 8.16 3.00 11.22
CA LEU A 31 6.82 3.60 11.37
C LEU A 31 5.82 2.99 10.38
N ALA A 32 6.21 2.81 9.12
CA ALA A 32 5.32 2.28 8.08
C ALA A 32 4.77 0.87 8.43
N SER A 33 5.59 0.04 9.07
CA SER A 33 5.24 -1.34 9.44
C SER A 33 4.05 -1.41 10.42
N PRO A 34 4.08 -0.76 11.62
CA PRO A 34 2.94 -0.75 12.53
C PRO A 34 1.72 -0.01 11.99
N LEU A 35 1.88 1.02 11.15
CA LEU A 35 0.74 1.66 10.48
C LEU A 35 -0.02 0.66 9.61
N THR A 36 0.70 -0.10 8.78
CA THR A 36 0.12 -1.14 7.92
C THR A 36 -0.56 -2.22 8.76
N ALA A 37 0.09 -2.69 9.84
CA ALA A 37 -0.48 -3.68 10.74
C ALA A 37 -1.79 -3.20 11.41
N GLY A 38 -1.80 -1.94 11.87
CA GLY A 38 -3.00 -1.31 12.46
C GLY A 38 -4.15 -1.20 11.45
N MET A 39 -3.86 -0.80 10.21
CA MET A 39 -4.86 -0.76 9.14
C MET A 39 -5.44 -2.15 8.85
N THR A 40 -4.61 -3.19 8.73
CA THR A 40 -5.07 -4.56 8.51
C THR A 40 -5.90 -5.09 9.68
N ALA A 41 -5.50 -4.79 10.92
CA ALA A 41 -6.27 -5.15 12.11
C ALA A 41 -7.65 -4.47 12.14
N ALA A 42 -7.71 -3.18 11.77
CA ALA A 42 -8.96 -2.45 11.66
C ALA A 42 -9.89 -3.07 10.60
N ILE A 43 -9.38 -3.43 9.42
CA ILE A 43 -10.16 -4.14 8.38
C ILE A 43 -10.68 -5.48 8.93
N GLN A 44 -9.82 -6.28 9.57
CA GLN A 44 -10.20 -7.58 10.14
C GLN A 44 -11.32 -7.45 11.17
N SER A 45 -11.34 -6.38 11.96
CA SER A 45 -12.40 -6.14 12.95
C SER A 45 -13.79 -5.96 12.32
N GLY A 46 -13.85 -5.51 11.07
CA GLY A 46 -15.10 -5.33 10.32
C GLY A 46 -15.60 -6.58 9.59
N LEU A 47 -14.87 -7.70 9.63
CA LEU A 47 -15.15 -8.92 8.85
C LEU A 47 -15.52 -10.10 9.77
N PRO A 48 -16.70 -10.09 10.44
CA PRO A 48 -17.10 -11.17 11.34
C PRO A 48 -17.26 -12.49 10.58
N GLY A 49 -16.68 -13.58 11.11
CA GLY A 49 -16.74 -14.90 10.50
C GLY A 49 -15.73 -15.16 9.37
N PHE A 50 -14.95 -14.15 8.96
CA PHE A 50 -13.87 -14.27 7.98
C PHE A 50 -12.52 -13.94 8.62
N ARG A 51 -11.45 -14.63 8.21
CA ARG A 51 -10.08 -14.33 8.65
C ARG A 51 -9.23 -13.98 7.44
N ILE A 52 -8.67 -12.77 7.43
CA ILE A 52 -7.80 -12.28 6.35
C ILE A 52 -6.58 -13.19 6.18
N GLY A 53 -6.00 -13.65 7.29
CA GLY A 53 -4.84 -14.54 7.26
C GLY A 53 -3.64 -13.92 6.54
N LEU A 54 -2.96 -14.72 5.72
CA LEU A 54 -1.83 -14.26 4.92
C LEU A 54 -2.35 -13.42 3.74
N LEU A 55 -2.28 -12.10 3.88
CA LEU A 55 -2.86 -11.16 2.92
C LEU A 55 -2.09 -11.08 1.57
N ALA A 56 -0.77 -11.29 1.58
CA ALA A 56 0.07 -11.07 0.40
C ALA A 56 -0.34 -11.89 -0.84
N PRO A 57 -0.51 -13.23 -0.78
CA PRO A 57 -0.96 -14.01 -1.94
C PRO A 57 -2.28 -13.51 -2.53
N THR A 58 -3.24 -13.12 -1.68
CA THR A 58 -4.54 -12.60 -2.11
C THR A 58 -4.39 -11.28 -2.85
N LEU A 59 -3.56 -10.35 -2.34
CA LEU A 59 -3.28 -9.08 -2.99
C LEU A 59 -2.62 -9.27 -4.35
N TYR A 60 -1.59 -10.12 -4.45
CA TYR A 60 -0.90 -10.36 -5.71
C TYR A 60 -1.76 -11.13 -6.72
N ALA A 61 -2.61 -12.06 -6.27
CA ALA A 61 -3.56 -12.74 -7.14
C ALA A 61 -4.56 -11.74 -7.75
N ALA A 62 -5.09 -10.81 -6.94
CA ALA A 62 -6.00 -9.79 -7.43
C ALA A 62 -5.30 -8.77 -8.35
N TYR A 63 -4.09 -8.35 -8.00
CA TYR A 63 -3.25 -7.50 -8.85
C TYR A 63 -3.02 -8.13 -10.23
N ALA A 64 -2.62 -9.41 -10.28
CA ALA A 64 -2.36 -10.13 -11.53
C ALA A 64 -3.59 -10.28 -12.42
N ARG A 65 -4.78 -10.47 -11.86
CA ARG A 65 -6.05 -10.54 -12.63
C ARG A 65 -6.42 -9.23 -13.29
N SER A 66 -5.89 -8.14 -12.76
CA SER A 66 -6.32 -6.79 -13.09
C SER A 66 -5.38 -6.08 -14.08
N GLN A 67 -4.15 -6.58 -14.20
CA GLN A 67 -3.20 -6.22 -15.25
C GLN A 67 -3.63 -6.92 -16.55
N ALA A 68 -4.09 -6.17 -17.55
CA ALA A 68 -4.27 -6.74 -18.88
C ALA A 68 -2.89 -7.20 -19.39
N PRO A 69 -2.70 -8.49 -19.74
CA PRO A 69 -1.38 -9.02 -20.10
C PRO A 69 -0.80 -8.39 -21.38
N TYR A 70 -1.63 -7.70 -22.17
CA TYR A 70 -1.22 -6.97 -23.36
C TYR A 70 -2.05 -5.69 -23.52
N VAL A 71 -1.40 -4.53 -23.52
CA VAL A 71 -2.00 -3.29 -24.03
C VAL A 71 -1.69 -3.23 -25.52
N LYS A 72 -2.72 -3.39 -26.37
CA LYS A 72 -2.59 -3.15 -27.82
C LYS A 72 -2.83 -1.67 -28.12
N GLY A 73 -1.82 -0.99 -28.67
CA GLY A 73 -1.92 0.38 -29.16
C GLY A 73 -0.66 1.21 -28.89
N THR A 74 -0.49 2.32 -29.61
CA THR A 74 0.54 3.34 -29.34
C THR A 74 0.11 4.33 -28.25
N VAL A 75 -1.14 4.25 -27.78
CA VAL A 75 -1.68 5.00 -26.65
C VAL A 75 -2.05 4.01 -25.57
N ILE A 76 -1.37 4.07 -24.44
CA ILE A 76 -1.72 3.28 -23.25
C ILE A 76 -2.79 4.06 -22.49
N PRO A 77 -4.04 3.57 -22.38
CA PRO A 77 -5.04 4.25 -21.59
C PRO A 77 -4.58 4.33 -20.14
N THR A 78 -4.82 5.45 -19.45
CA THR A 78 -4.48 5.64 -18.02
C THR A 78 -4.98 4.49 -17.16
N ALA A 79 -6.04 3.81 -17.60
CA ALA A 79 -6.59 2.62 -16.98
C ALA A 79 -5.67 1.40 -16.91
N ALA A 80 -4.76 1.24 -17.88
CA ALA A 80 -3.81 0.14 -17.90
C ALA A 80 -2.65 0.30 -16.89
N PHE A 81 -2.54 1.47 -16.25
CA PHE A 81 -1.59 1.70 -15.17
C PHE A 81 -2.17 1.38 -13.80
N TYR A 82 -3.48 1.13 -13.65
CA TYR A 82 -4.04 0.79 -12.34
C TYR A 82 -3.51 -0.56 -11.85
N SER A 83 -3.24 -0.66 -10.54
CA SER A 83 -2.95 -1.92 -9.84
C SER A 83 -4.14 -2.88 -9.85
N GLY A 84 -5.26 -2.40 -10.42
CA GLY A 84 -6.57 -3.00 -10.64
C GLY A 84 -7.21 -3.68 -9.44
N LEU A 85 -6.66 -3.41 -8.27
CA LEU A 85 -7.33 -3.36 -6.98
C LEU A 85 -7.95 -1.97 -6.78
N GLN A 86 -8.88 -1.61 -7.67
CA GLN A 86 -9.46 -0.26 -7.70
C GLN A 86 -10.10 0.08 -6.34
N GLY A 87 -9.61 1.15 -5.73
CA GLY A 87 -10.06 1.61 -4.43
C GLY A 87 -9.38 0.96 -3.24
N ALA A 88 -8.75 -0.23 -3.35
CA ALA A 88 -8.08 -0.88 -2.21
C ALA A 88 -6.72 -0.27 -1.86
N PHE A 89 -6.12 0.48 -2.78
CA PHE A 89 -4.89 1.24 -2.58
C PHE A 89 -5.08 2.71 -2.94
N PHE A 90 -4.40 3.59 -2.20
CA PHE A 90 -4.23 4.97 -2.61
C PHE A 90 -3.29 5.06 -3.82
N ARG A 91 -3.52 6.07 -4.66
CA ARG A 91 -2.69 6.32 -5.84
C ARG A 91 -1.32 6.80 -5.40
N THR A 92 -0.26 6.10 -5.79
CA THR A 92 1.12 6.57 -5.65
C THR A 92 1.46 7.48 -6.84
N TYR A 93 1.87 8.72 -6.55
CA TYR A 93 2.14 9.73 -7.58
C TYR A 93 3.62 9.87 -7.96
N GLY A 94 4.52 9.22 -7.22
CA GLY A 94 5.96 9.27 -7.47
C GLY A 94 6.78 8.78 -6.27
N GLY A 95 8.10 8.87 -6.40
CA GLY A 95 9.06 8.45 -5.36
C GLY A 95 10.22 7.66 -5.95
N GLN A 96 11.33 7.58 -5.20
CA GLN A 96 12.50 6.79 -5.57
C GLN A 96 13.26 6.33 -4.33
N ASN A 97 14.05 5.26 -4.46
CA ASN A 97 14.99 4.81 -3.43
C ASN A 97 16.46 4.93 -3.89
N GLY A 98 16.73 5.80 -4.87
CA GLY A 98 18.06 6.04 -5.46
C GLY A 98 18.46 5.06 -6.55
N LEU A 99 17.83 3.88 -6.63
CA LEU A 99 18.07 2.89 -7.69
C LEU A 99 16.84 2.65 -8.56
N TYR A 100 15.65 2.72 -7.97
CA TYR A 100 14.38 2.50 -8.64
C TYR A 100 13.45 3.70 -8.43
N THR A 101 12.57 3.90 -9.41
CA THR A 101 11.53 4.94 -9.40
C THR A 101 10.16 4.29 -9.32
N VAL A 102 9.23 4.95 -8.63
CA VAL A 102 7.82 4.56 -8.59
C VAL A 102 7.22 4.71 -9.99
N LEU A 103 6.67 3.61 -10.50
CA LEU A 103 5.73 3.66 -11.62
C LEU A 103 4.34 3.89 -11.06
N MET A 104 3.65 4.92 -11.56
CA MET A 104 2.34 5.29 -11.03
C MET A 104 1.39 4.10 -11.10
N GLN A 105 0.82 3.75 -9.95
CA GLN A 105 -0.24 2.74 -9.81
C GLN A 105 0.15 1.31 -10.21
N GLN A 106 1.42 1.03 -10.46
CA GLN A 106 1.93 -0.32 -10.68
C GLN A 106 2.76 -0.76 -9.49
N TRP A 107 2.87 -2.09 -9.32
CA TRP A 107 3.85 -2.65 -8.41
C TRP A 107 5.24 -2.14 -8.79
N ASN A 108 6.02 -1.74 -7.80
CA ASN A 108 7.39 -1.29 -8.00
C ASN A 108 8.24 -1.59 -6.75
N PRO A 109 9.56 -1.72 -6.89
CA PRO A 109 10.45 -2.08 -5.78
C PRO A 109 10.66 -0.96 -4.74
N VAL A 110 10.03 0.21 -4.91
CA VAL A 110 10.08 1.33 -3.97
C VAL A 110 8.90 1.27 -2.98
N THR A 111 7.68 1.04 -3.48
CA THR A 111 6.43 1.14 -2.68
C THR A 111 5.52 -0.10 -2.77
N GLY A 112 5.95 -1.15 -3.48
CA GLY A 112 5.14 -2.34 -3.69
C GLY A 112 3.86 -1.99 -4.46
N LEU A 113 2.72 -2.51 -3.99
CA LEU A 113 1.39 -2.20 -4.51
C LEU A 113 0.90 -0.78 -4.12
N GLY A 114 1.65 -0.06 -3.28
CA GLY A 114 1.29 1.26 -2.78
C GLY A 114 0.74 1.23 -1.35
N GLN A 115 0.06 2.32 -0.97
CA GLN A 115 -0.51 2.46 0.37
C GLN A 115 -1.91 1.87 0.46
N LEU A 116 -2.17 1.07 1.48
CA LEU A 116 -3.49 0.52 1.75
C LEU A 116 -4.53 1.63 1.96
N ASN A 117 -5.66 1.52 1.27
CA ASN A 117 -6.88 2.23 1.61
C ASN A 117 -7.75 1.29 2.46
N ALA A 118 -7.77 1.50 3.77
CA ALA A 118 -8.45 0.59 4.69
C ALA A 118 -9.93 0.37 4.35
N TYR A 119 -10.66 1.45 4.04
CA TYR A 119 -12.06 1.35 3.65
C TYR A 119 -12.25 0.65 2.31
N GLY A 120 -11.43 1.00 1.32
CA GLY A 120 -11.53 0.39 0.00
C GLY A 120 -11.16 -1.09 -0.02
N LEU A 121 -10.13 -1.50 0.75
CA LEU A 121 -9.78 -2.90 0.90
C LEU A 121 -10.85 -3.67 1.69
N TYR A 122 -11.43 -3.06 2.72
CA TYR A 122 -12.58 -3.64 3.42
C TYR A 122 -13.76 -3.92 2.46
N LEU A 123 -14.13 -2.97 1.60
CA LEU A 123 -15.18 -3.17 0.61
C LEU A 123 -14.84 -4.22 -0.44
N ALA A 124 -13.55 -4.40 -0.77
CA ALA A 124 -13.11 -5.42 -1.72
C ALA A 124 -13.11 -6.85 -1.15
N ILE A 125 -13.07 -6.99 0.18
CA ILE A 125 -13.02 -8.29 0.88
C ILE A 125 -14.39 -8.70 1.44
N LYS A 126 -15.24 -7.74 1.82
CA LYS A 126 -16.59 -7.96 2.35
C LYS A 126 -17.51 -8.64 1.34
#